data_AF-A0A852V018-F1
#
_entry.id   AF-A0A852V018-F1
#
_cell.length_a   1.000
_cell.length_b   1.000
_cell.length_c   1.000
_cell.angle_alpha   90.00
_cell.angle_beta   90.00
_cell.angle_gamma   90.00
#
_symmetry.space_group_name_H-M   'P 1'
#
loop_
_entity.id
_entity.type
_entity.pdbx_description
1 polymer ?
#
loop_
_entity_poly.entity_id
_entity_poly.type
_entity_poly.pdbx_seq_one_letter_code
_entity_poly.pdbx_strand_id
1 'polypeptide(L)'
;MIRYTDDVDTIEADRLTGFFVGWPTPASPEQHLAVLRGSHRAVIAIDEETGRVVGFVNMISDGVLTAYIPWLEVLPEYQGQGIGTELMRRVLAGAEGFYSVDLLCEEGLQPYYARLGMRAVPGMSLIDRSALKGAAD
;
A
#
# COMPACT_ATOMS: atom_id res chain seq x y z
N MET A 1 12.09 9.52 13.63
CA MET A 1 12.50 9.61 12.19
C MET A 1 11.79 8.48 11.42
N ILE A 2 11.41 8.70 10.15
CA ILE A 2 10.77 7.64 9.34
C ILE A 2 11.81 6.90 8.49
N ARG A 3 11.92 5.59 8.72
CA ARG A 3 12.72 4.66 7.91
C ARG A 3 11.83 3.95 6.90
N TYR A 4 12.34 3.72 5.69
CA TYR A 4 11.63 2.98 4.65
C TYR A 4 12.40 1.71 4.29
N THR A 5 11.69 0.62 4.03
CA THR A 5 12.29 -0.66 3.62
C THR A 5 11.34 -1.44 2.73
N ASP A 6 11.88 -2.23 1.81
CA ASP A 6 11.16 -3.25 1.03
C ASP A 6 11.40 -4.68 1.52
N ASP A 7 12.32 -4.86 2.47
CA ASP A 7 12.50 -6.10 3.22
C ASP A 7 11.37 -6.30 4.25
N VAL A 8 10.22 -6.80 3.77
CA VAL A 8 9.03 -7.09 4.57
C VAL A 8 9.18 -8.36 5.43
N ASP A 9 10.18 -9.21 5.15
CA ASP A 9 10.41 -10.43 5.92
C ASP A 9 10.98 -10.15 7.31
N THR A 10 11.58 -8.97 7.52
CA THR A 10 12.04 -8.49 8.82
C THR A 10 10.94 -7.99 9.75
N ILE A 11 9.67 -8.05 9.32
CA ILE A 11 8.54 -7.47 10.04
C ILE A 11 7.67 -8.54 10.67
N GLU A 12 7.40 -8.35 11.96
CA GLU A 12 6.43 -9.11 12.70
C GLU A 12 5.02 -8.51 12.52
N ALA A 13 4.02 -9.39 12.49
CA ALA A 13 2.64 -8.99 12.24
C ALA A 13 2.12 -7.96 13.27
N ASP A 14 2.53 -8.07 14.54
CA ASP A 14 2.12 -7.16 15.62
C ASP A 14 2.48 -5.68 15.38
N ARG A 15 3.43 -5.40 14.47
CA ARG A 15 3.80 -4.03 14.07
C ARG A 15 2.85 -3.41 13.04
N LEU A 16 1.96 -4.20 12.43
CA LEU A 16 1.04 -3.81 11.36
C LEU A 16 -0.37 -3.53 11.90
N THR A 17 -0.47 -2.69 12.92
CA THR A 17 -1.74 -2.38 13.60
C THR A 17 -2.26 -0.99 13.26
N GLY A 18 -3.59 -0.87 13.14
CA GLY A 18 -4.30 0.40 12.88
C GLY A 18 -4.52 0.76 11.41
N PHE A 19 -4.21 -0.16 10.48
CA PHE A 19 -4.47 -0.02 9.05
C PHE A 19 -5.88 -0.48 8.66
N PHE A 20 -6.22 -0.29 7.38
CA PHE A 20 -7.54 -0.52 6.80
C PHE A 20 -8.61 0.34 7.46
N VAL A 21 -8.26 1.60 7.74
CA VAL A 21 -9.16 2.55 8.42
C VAL A 21 -10.43 2.75 7.58
N GLY A 22 -11.58 2.62 8.23
CA GLY A 22 -12.89 2.76 7.59
C GLY A 22 -13.42 1.51 6.90
N TRP A 23 -12.69 0.39 6.94
CA TRP A 23 -13.21 -0.88 6.43
C TRP A 23 -14.28 -1.44 7.38
N PRO A 24 -15.38 -2.02 6.86
CA PRO A 24 -16.38 -2.69 7.69
C PRO A 24 -15.77 -3.80 8.55
N THR A 25 -14.75 -4.44 8.01
CA THR A 25 -13.99 -5.48 8.68
C THR A 25 -12.53 -5.39 8.21
N PRO A 26 -11.62 -4.80 9.00
CA PRO A 26 -10.24 -4.62 8.61
C PRO A 26 -9.51 -5.98 8.56
N ALA A 27 -8.48 -6.06 7.71
CA ALA A 27 -7.63 -7.24 7.69
C ALA A 27 -6.86 -7.37 9.01
N SER A 28 -6.67 -8.61 9.48
CA SER A 28 -5.80 -8.86 10.64
C SER A 28 -4.34 -8.49 10.31
N PRO A 29 -3.49 -8.24 11.31
CA PRO A 29 -2.08 -7.95 11.06
C PRO A 29 -1.36 -9.10 10.33
N GLU A 30 -1.77 -10.35 10.54
CA GLU A 30 -1.25 -11.53 9.84
C GLU A 30 -1.70 -11.55 8.37
N GLN A 31 -2.97 -11.23 8.09
CA GLN A 31 -3.46 -11.08 6.72
C GLN A 31 -2.73 -9.94 6.01
N HIS A 32 -2.52 -8.81 6.69
CA HIS A 32 -1.76 -7.68 6.16
C HIS A 32 -0.31 -8.10 5.82
N LEU A 33 0.40 -8.76 6.74
CA LEU A 33 1.75 -9.24 6.48
C LEU A 33 1.78 -10.23 5.31
N ALA A 34 0.80 -11.12 5.20
CA ALA A 34 0.66 -12.04 4.07
C ALA A 34 0.45 -11.31 2.74
N VAL A 35 -0.35 -10.24 2.71
CA VAL A 35 -0.52 -9.38 1.53
C VAL A 35 0.81 -8.74 1.12
N LEU A 36 1.57 -8.19 2.07
CA LEU A 36 2.87 -7.58 1.79
C LEU A 36 3.86 -8.60 1.22
N ARG A 37 3.99 -9.78 1.85
CA ARG A 37 4.89 -10.86 1.40
C ARG A 37 4.47 -11.48 0.06
N GLY A 38 3.17 -11.54 -0.23
CA GLY A 38 2.64 -12.07 -1.49
C GLY A 38 2.67 -11.10 -2.66
N SER A 39 3.06 -9.85 -2.43
CA SER A 39 3.12 -8.82 -3.48
C SER A 39 4.39 -8.95 -4.31
N HIS A 40 4.34 -8.52 -5.58
CA HIS A 40 5.53 -8.44 -6.43
C HIS A 40 6.56 -7.47 -5.83
N ARG A 41 6.07 -6.36 -5.26
CA ARG A 41 6.87 -5.44 -4.46
C ARG A 41 6.02 -4.86 -3.34
N ALA A 42 6.62 -4.63 -2.18
CA ALA A 42 6.03 -3.88 -1.10
C ALA A 42 7.08 -2.92 -0.51
N VAL A 43 6.63 -1.77 -0.02
CA VAL A 43 7.48 -0.83 0.72
C VAL A 43 6.70 -0.38 1.94
N ILE A 44 7.38 -0.37 3.09
CA ILE A 44 6.80 0.07 4.36
C ILE A 44 7.57 1.26 4.92
N ALA A 45 6.87 2.09 5.67
CA ALA A 45 7.40 3.19 6.47
C ALA A 45 7.32 2.81 7.94
N ILE A 46 8.43 2.95 8.66
CA ILE A 46 8.58 2.60 10.07
C ILE A 46 8.99 3.85 10.83
N ASP A 47 8.29 4.15 11.91
CA ASP A 47 8.77 5.13 12.87
C ASP A 47 9.85 4.49 13.75
N GLU A 48 11.08 4.98 13.62
CA GLU A 48 12.24 4.42 14.34
C GLU A 48 12.16 4.62 15.85
N GLU A 49 11.39 5.61 16.33
CA GLU A 49 11.26 5.88 17.77
C GLU A 49 10.37 4.85 18.45
N THR A 50 9.33 4.40 17.75
CA THR A 50 8.34 3.45 18.29
C THR A 50 8.53 2.03 17.76
N GLY A 51 9.25 1.86 16.65
CA GLY A 51 9.37 0.61 15.91
C GLY A 51 8.11 0.21 15.13
N ARG A 52 7.06 1.05 15.14
CA ARG A 52 5.76 0.76 14.51
C ARG A 52 5.81 0.96 13.00
N VAL A 53 5.09 0.13 12.24
CA VAL A 53 4.83 0.41 10.83
C VAL A 53 3.73 1.46 10.74
N VAL A 54 4.02 2.57 10.06
CA VAL A 54 3.14 3.76 10.00
C VAL A 54 2.59 4.06 8.61
N GLY A 55 3.09 3.36 7.59
CA GLY A 55 2.55 3.39 6.25
C GLY A 55 3.04 2.23 5.42
N PHE A 56 2.30 1.88 4.38
CA PHE A 56 2.70 0.85 3.43
C PHE A 56 2.16 1.15 2.04
N VAL A 57 2.79 0.53 1.05
CA VAL A 57 2.30 0.43 -0.32
C VAL A 57 2.71 -0.92 -0.88
N ASN A 58 1.88 -1.52 -1.72
CA ASN A 58 2.23 -2.75 -2.40
C ASN A 58 1.85 -2.72 -3.89
N MET A 59 2.49 -3.61 -4.65
CA MET A 59 2.36 -3.74 -6.09
C MET A 59 2.24 -5.23 -6.44
N ILE A 60 1.23 -5.58 -7.23
CA ILE A 60 1.02 -6.92 -7.78
C ILE A 60 1.37 -6.86 -9.27
N SER A 61 2.06 -7.86 -9.81
CA SER A 61 2.47 -7.86 -11.21
C SER A 61 2.60 -9.29 -11.76
N ASP A 62 2.51 -9.41 -13.09
CA ASP A 62 2.94 -10.59 -13.83
C ASP A 62 4.47 -10.73 -13.94
N GLY A 63 5.23 -9.72 -13.50
CA GLY A 63 6.69 -9.68 -13.56
C GLY A 63 7.25 -9.41 -14.96
N VAL A 64 6.41 -9.03 -15.93
CA VAL A 64 6.80 -8.85 -17.33
C VAL A 64 6.30 -7.52 -17.91
N LEU A 65 5.00 -7.23 -17.84
CA LEU A 65 4.39 -6.11 -18.58
C LEU A 65 3.53 -5.20 -17.70
N THR A 66 2.75 -5.74 -16.79
CA THR A 66 1.75 -4.94 -16.08
C THR A 66 1.87 -5.10 -14.58
N ALA A 67 1.72 -3.99 -13.88
CA ALA A 67 1.61 -3.94 -12.44
C ALA A 67 0.36 -3.16 -12.00
N TYR A 68 -0.15 -3.51 -10.83
CA TYR A 68 -1.28 -2.85 -10.18
C TYR A 68 -0.90 -2.51 -8.74
N ILE A 69 -1.19 -1.29 -8.30
CA ILE A 69 -1.00 -0.84 -6.91
C ILE A 69 -2.37 -0.88 -6.22
N PRO A 70 -2.72 -1.98 -5.51
CA PRO A 70 -4.02 -2.08 -4.85
C PRO A 70 -4.11 -1.21 -3.61
N TRP A 71 -3.02 -1.08 -2.84
CA TRP A 71 -3.04 -0.43 -1.53
C TRP A 71 -1.91 0.57 -1.36
N LEU A 72 -2.28 1.75 -0.88
CA LEU A 72 -1.42 2.76 -0.29
C LEU A 72 -2.14 3.29 0.94
N GLU A 73 -1.54 3.16 2.12
CA GLU A 73 -2.11 3.71 3.34
C GLU A 73 -1.03 4.28 4.25
N VAL A 74 -1.34 5.40 4.89
CA VAL A 74 -0.54 6.00 5.96
C VAL A 74 -1.48 6.20 7.13
N LEU A 75 -1.06 5.78 8.32
CA LEU A 75 -1.84 5.93 9.54
C LEU A 75 -2.26 7.39 9.74
N PRO A 76 -3.50 7.67 10.19
CA PRO A 76 -4.04 9.03 10.28
C PRO A 76 -3.12 10.05 10.96
N GLU A 77 -2.49 9.66 12.07
CA GLU A 77 -1.59 10.50 12.85
C GLU A 77 -0.24 10.81 12.13
N TYR A 78 0.09 10.07 11.07
CA TYR A 78 1.28 10.25 10.24
C TYR A 78 0.98 10.89 8.86
N GLN A 79 -0.28 11.22 8.57
CA GLN A 79 -0.68 11.85 7.30
C GLN A 79 -0.22 13.31 7.20
N GLY A 80 -0.16 13.84 5.97
CA GLY A 80 0.28 15.22 5.70
C GLY A 80 1.79 15.45 5.79
N GLN A 81 2.58 14.43 6.16
CA GLN A 81 4.03 14.53 6.35
C GLN A 81 4.85 14.09 5.12
N GLY A 82 4.19 13.81 3.99
CA GLY A 82 4.85 13.36 2.75
C GLY A 82 5.17 11.87 2.67
N ILE A 83 4.87 11.08 3.71
CA ILE A 83 5.17 9.63 3.78
C ILE A 83 4.55 8.86 2.61
N GLY A 84 3.28 9.11 2.29
CA GLY A 84 2.61 8.44 1.16
C GLY A 84 3.29 8.72 -0.18
N THR A 85 3.77 9.95 -0.39
CA THR A 85 4.50 10.33 -1.61
C THR A 85 5.80 9.55 -1.72
N GLU A 86 6.52 9.41 -0.61
CA GLU A 86 7.79 8.69 -0.56
C GLU A 86 7.60 7.18 -0.76
N LEU A 87 6.55 6.60 -0.15
CA LEU A 87 6.15 5.21 -0.41
C LEU A 87 5.89 4.98 -1.91
N MET A 88 5.08 5.85 -2.54
CA MET A 88 4.79 5.75 -3.96
C MET A 88 6.04 5.88 -4.84
N ARG A 89 6.94 6.83 -4.53
CA ARG A 89 8.20 6.98 -5.28
C ARG A 89 9.04 5.70 -5.22
N ARG A 90 9.16 5.11 -4.03
CA ARG A 90 9.95 3.88 -3.82
C ARG A 90 9.36 2.67 -4.52
N VAL A 91 8.04 2.49 -4.46
CA VAL A 91 7.41 1.35 -5.13
C VAL A 91 7.47 1.51 -6.66
N LEU A 92 7.27 2.72 -7.18
CA LEU A 92 7.34 3.00 -8.62
C LEU A 92 8.77 2.91 -9.18
N ALA A 93 9.81 3.17 -8.38
CA ALA A 93 11.19 2.89 -8.78
C ALA A 93 11.42 1.39 -9.06
N GLY A 94 10.52 0.50 -8.60
CA GLY A 94 10.52 -0.92 -8.94
C GLY A 94 9.80 -1.31 -10.20
N ALA A 95 9.16 -0.36 -10.87
CA ALA A 95 8.36 -0.63 -12.05
C ALA A 95 9.12 -0.44 -13.37
N GLU A 96 10.45 -0.22 -13.30
CA GLU A 96 11.27 -0.06 -14.50
C GLU A 96 11.14 -1.30 -15.41
N GLY A 97 10.74 -1.07 -16.66
CA GLY A 97 10.53 -2.13 -17.65
C GLY A 97 9.09 -2.63 -17.78
N PHE A 98 8.20 -2.32 -16.83
CA PHE A 98 6.77 -2.56 -17.03
C PHE A 98 6.21 -1.61 -18.09
N TYR A 99 5.33 -2.15 -18.93
CA TYR A 99 4.54 -1.40 -19.88
C TYR A 99 3.53 -0.49 -19.16
N SER A 100 2.89 -0.97 -18.09
CA SER A 100 1.93 -0.17 -17.31
C SER A 100 1.99 -0.43 -15.80
N VAL A 101 1.68 0.62 -15.04
CA VAL A 101 1.38 0.54 -13.61
C VAL A 101 0.07 1.28 -13.38
N ASP A 102 -0.95 0.57 -12.92
CA ASP A 102 -2.30 1.08 -12.77
C ASP A 102 -2.75 1.09 -11.30
N LEU A 103 -3.67 1.98 -10.94
CA LEU A 103 -4.37 1.98 -9.66
C LEU A 103 -5.76 2.60 -9.80
N LEU A 104 -6.67 2.25 -8.90
CA LEU A 104 -7.96 2.92 -8.75
C LEU A 104 -7.90 3.87 -7.56
N CYS A 105 -8.46 5.07 -7.73
CA CYS A 105 -8.57 6.05 -6.67
C CYS A 105 -9.84 6.88 -6.80
N GLU A 106 -10.24 7.54 -5.71
CA GLU A 106 -11.29 8.57 -5.76
C GLU A 106 -10.85 9.77 -6.60
N GLU A 107 -11.79 10.46 -7.23
CA GLU A 107 -11.51 11.59 -8.12
C GLU A 107 -10.67 12.69 -7.44
N GLY A 108 -10.95 12.98 -6.16
CA GLY A 108 -10.20 13.96 -5.37
C GLY A 108 -8.71 13.61 -5.16
N LEU A 109 -8.32 12.36 -5.35
CA LEU A 109 -6.93 11.90 -5.23
C LEU A 109 -6.18 11.91 -6.57
N GLN A 110 -6.83 12.16 -7.70
CA GLN A 110 -6.14 12.20 -8.99
C GLN A 110 -4.98 13.22 -9.04
N PRO A 111 -5.11 14.46 -8.50
CA PRO A 111 -3.98 15.40 -8.46
C PRO A 111 -2.78 14.87 -7.66
N TYR A 112 -3.02 14.07 -6.62
CA TYR A 112 -1.98 13.45 -5.80
C TYR A 112 -1.16 12.41 -6.59
N TYR A 113 -1.81 11.65 -7.48
CA TYR A 113 -1.13 10.67 -8.34
C TYR A 113 -0.57 11.30 -9.62
N ALA A 114 -1.19 12.35 -10.15
CA ALA A 114 -0.72 13.07 -11.33
C ALA A 114 0.68 13.68 -11.13
N ARG A 115 0.97 14.23 -9.94
CA ARG A 115 2.31 14.73 -9.59
C ARG A 115 3.39 13.63 -9.51
N LEU A 116 2.99 12.35 -9.48
CA LEU A 116 3.88 11.19 -9.54
C LEU A 116 4.04 10.65 -10.98
N GLY A 117 3.48 11.35 -11.98
CA GLY A 117 3.58 10.99 -13.40
C GLY A 117 2.45 10.10 -13.92
N MET A 118 1.48 9.73 -13.06
CA MET A 118 0.32 8.93 -13.47
C MET A 118 -0.70 9.80 -14.22
N ARG A 119 -1.57 9.16 -15.02
CA ARG A 119 -2.62 9.83 -15.80
C ARG A 119 -3.98 9.26 -15.44
N ALA A 120 -4.99 10.12 -15.38
CA ALA A 120 -6.36 9.69 -15.16
C ALA A 120 -6.88 8.91 -16.37
N VAL A 121 -7.46 7.75 -16.12
CA VAL A 121 -8.12 6.89 -17.09
C VAL A 121 -9.42 6.34 -16.48
N PRO A 122 -10.43 5.97 -17.28
CA PRO A 122 -11.60 5.27 -16.77
C PRO A 122 -11.23 3.92 -16.12
N GLY A 123 -11.82 3.61 -14.98
CA GLY A 123 -11.57 2.36 -14.25
C GLY A 123 -12.87 1.64 -13.89
N MET A 124 -12.78 0.33 -13.71
CA MET A 124 -13.90 -0.53 -13.32
C MET A 124 -13.44 -1.46 -12.19
N SER A 125 -14.35 -1.77 -11.25
CA SER A 125 -14.06 -2.71 -10.16
C SER A 125 -15.23 -3.66 -9.94
N LEU A 126 -14.93 -4.87 -9.47
CA LEU A 126 -15.88 -5.81 -8.91
C LEU A 126 -15.46 -6.04 -7.46
N ILE A 127 -16.33 -5.71 -6.50
CA ILE A 127 -16.01 -5.76 -5.07
C ILE A 127 -17.00 -6.70 -4.38
N ASP A 128 -16.49 -7.78 -3.81
CA ASP A 128 -17.24 -8.65 -2.90
C ASP A 128 -16.96 -8.24 -1.45
N ARG A 129 -17.88 -7.47 -0.86
CA ARG A 129 -17.76 -7.03 0.54
C ARG A 129 -17.91 -8.18 1.55
N SER A 130 -18.49 -9.31 1.14
CA SER A 130 -18.65 -10.48 2.02
C SER A 130 -17.36 -11.29 2.20
N ALA A 131 -16.36 -11.06 1.34
CA ALA A 131 -15.05 -11.70 1.42
C ALA A 131 -14.21 -11.19 2.61
N LEU A 132 -14.57 -10.05 3.21
CA LEU A 132 -13.91 -9.50 4.40
C LEU A 132 -14.29 -10.32 5.63
N LYS A 133 -13.54 -11.39 5.88
CA LYS A 133 -13.54 -12.15 7.12
C LYS A 133 -12.44 -11.57 7.99
N GLY A 134 -12.80 -10.70 8.93
CA GLY A 134 -11.84 -10.14 9.89
C GLY A 134 -11.23 -11.23 10.76
N ALA A 135 -10.33 -10.83 11.66
CA ALA A 135 -9.99 -11.71 12.77
C ALA A 135 -11.30 -12.10 13.49
N ALA A 136 -11.56 -13.40 13.59
CA ALA A 136 -12.60 -13.86 14.50
C ALA A 136 -12.19 -13.44 15.91
N ASP A 137 -13.09 -12.76 16.62
CA ASP A 137 -12.93 -12.48 18.05
C ASP A 137 -12.65 -13.76 18.85
#